data_AF-A0A9E6BDN8-F1
#
_entry.id   AF-A0A9E6BDN8-F1
#
_cell.length_a   1.000
_cell.length_b   1.000
_cell.length_c   1.000
_cell.angle_alpha   90.00
_cell.angle_beta   90.00
_cell.angle_gamma   90.00
#
_symmetry.space_group_name_H-M   'P 1'
#
loop_
_entity.id
_entity.type
_entity.pdbx_description
1 polymer ?
#
loop_
_entity_poly.entity_id
_entity_poly.type
_entity_poly.pdbx_seq_one_letter_code
_entity_poly.pdbx_strand_id
1 'polypeptide(L)'
;MNKLLAAQRRINSEIYSPAARTKPEPVKQVRFKTRPAVKRVTVLLILFACFALGIVVIAQYSSMITLQYRLSEAENRIVELAEEYRALEQEAAQLSALSRIELVARTELGMCEPESGQLQVLTAGQDEGIHVGE
;
A
#
# COMPACT_ATOMS: atom_id res chain seq x y z
N MET A 1 -57.60 97.38 17.56
CA MET A 1 -57.64 95.93 17.87
C MET A 1 -56.96 95.06 16.80
N ASN A 2 -55.81 95.48 16.24
CA ASN A 2 -55.17 94.79 15.08
C ASN A 2 -53.65 94.54 15.25
N LYS A 3 -53.10 94.61 16.47
CA LYS A 3 -51.66 94.35 16.72
C LYS A 3 -51.36 93.06 17.51
N LEU A 4 -52.38 92.41 18.09
CA LEU A 4 -52.20 91.14 18.81
C LEU A 4 -52.26 89.91 17.90
N LEU A 5 -53.01 89.97 16.79
CA LEU A 5 -53.07 88.87 15.80
C LEU A 5 -51.79 88.73 14.97
N ALA A 6 -51.01 89.81 14.80
CA ALA A 6 -49.77 89.79 14.03
C ALA A 6 -48.58 89.21 14.82
N ALA A 7 -48.57 89.33 16.15
CA ALA A 7 -47.51 88.80 17.00
C ALA A 7 -47.62 87.28 17.19
N GLN A 8 -48.85 86.75 17.29
CA GLN A 8 -49.11 85.31 17.42
C GLN A 8 -48.70 84.51 16.16
N ARG A 9 -48.81 85.12 14.97
CA ARG A 9 -48.45 84.46 13.69
C ARG A 9 -46.94 84.22 13.54
N ARG A 10 -46.09 85.00 14.20
CA ARG A 10 -44.62 84.84 14.08
C ARG A 10 -44.08 83.71 14.94
N ILE A 11 -44.65 83.50 16.13
CA ILE A 11 -44.18 82.44 17.05
C ILE A 11 -44.56 81.04 16.50
N ASN A 12 -45.73 80.90 15.87
CA ASN A 12 -46.19 79.60 15.37
C ASN A 12 -45.47 79.15 14.08
N SER A 13 -44.77 80.05 13.36
CA SER A 13 -43.96 79.67 12.20
C SER A 13 -42.56 79.15 12.56
N GLU A 14 -42.11 79.33 13.79
CA GLU A 14 -40.79 78.88 14.24
C GLU A 14 -40.80 77.44 14.80
N ILE A 15 -41.98 76.88 15.07
CA ILE A 15 -42.13 75.57 15.73
C ILE A 15 -42.60 74.46 14.75
N TYR A 16 -42.98 74.78 13.52
CA TYR A 16 -43.33 73.79 12.51
C TYR A 16 -42.36 73.82 11.32
N SER A 17 -41.14 73.33 11.54
CA SER A 17 -40.28 72.80 10.48
C SER A 17 -40.41 71.27 10.49
N PRO A 18 -41.33 70.68 9.71
CA PRO A 18 -41.44 69.24 9.64
C PRO A 18 -40.29 68.73 8.76
N ALA A 19 -39.34 68.08 9.40
CA ALA A 19 -38.38 67.17 8.78
C ALA A 19 -37.63 67.76 7.57
N ALA A 20 -36.40 68.22 7.83
CA ALA A 20 -35.33 68.03 6.88
C ALA A 20 -35.25 66.53 6.57
N ARG A 21 -36.00 66.07 5.57
CA ARG A 21 -35.78 64.81 4.90
C ARG A 21 -34.38 64.93 4.31
N THR A 22 -33.39 64.43 5.03
CA THR A 22 -32.13 64.03 4.43
C THR A 22 -32.50 63.07 3.32
N LYS A 23 -32.45 63.60 2.09
CA LYS A 23 -32.58 62.80 0.88
C LYS A 23 -31.49 61.73 1.03
N PRO A 24 -31.80 60.44 1.15
CA PRO A 24 -30.73 59.45 1.20
C PRO A 24 -30.00 59.61 -0.13
N GLU A 25 -28.73 60.00 -0.05
CA GLU A 25 -27.85 59.89 -1.21
C GLU A 25 -27.97 58.46 -1.71
N PRO A 26 -28.11 58.25 -3.02
CA PRO A 26 -28.22 56.90 -3.54
C PRO A 26 -26.92 56.19 -3.21
N VAL A 27 -26.95 55.33 -2.18
CA VAL A 27 -25.86 54.41 -1.89
C VAL A 27 -25.69 53.60 -3.15
N LYS A 28 -24.62 53.90 -3.88
CA LYS A 28 -24.30 53.31 -5.17
C LYS A 28 -24.04 51.82 -4.90
N GLN A 29 -25.08 51.01 -5.01
CA GLN A 29 -24.98 49.57 -4.86
C GLN A 29 -24.00 49.10 -5.94
N VAL A 30 -22.78 48.77 -5.53
CA VAL A 30 -21.80 48.15 -6.40
C VAL A 30 -22.34 46.76 -6.70
N ARG A 31 -23.16 46.68 -7.75
CA ARG A 31 -23.64 45.41 -8.29
C ARG A 31 -22.41 44.69 -8.80
N PHE A 32 -21.91 43.73 -8.02
CA PHE A 32 -20.97 42.74 -8.51
C PHE A 32 -21.70 41.91 -9.58
N LYS A 33 -21.63 42.40 -10.81
CA LYS A 33 -22.10 41.67 -11.98
C LYS A 33 -21.18 40.46 -12.10
N THR A 34 -21.61 39.32 -11.56
CA THR A 34 -20.88 38.05 -11.73
C THR A 34 -20.80 37.78 -13.22
N ARG A 35 -19.62 38.03 -13.80
CA ARG A 35 -19.39 37.86 -15.22
C ARG A 35 -19.50 36.35 -15.50
N PRO A 36 -20.35 35.91 -16.45
CA PRO A 36 -20.54 34.48 -16.73
C PRO A 36 -19.24 33.79 -17.18
N ALA A 37 -18.26 34.55 -17.65
CA ALA A 37 -16.91 34.07 -17.93
C ALA A 37 -16.20 33.49 -16.69
N VAL A 38 -16.41 34.06 -15.50
CA VAL A 38 -15.79 33.55 -14.25
C VAL A 38 -16.32 32.17 -13.93
N LYS A 39 -17.63 31.92 -14.11
CA LYS A 39 -18.24 30.60 -13.89
C LYS A 39 -17.69 29.54 -14.84
N ARG A 40 -17.42 29.89 -16.11
CA ARG A 40 -16.81 28.96 -17.09
C ARG A 40 -15.38 28.62 -16.72
N VAL A 41 -14.58 29.61 -16.29
CA VAL A 41 -13.21 29.39 -15.82
C VAL A 41 -13.20 28.50 -14.58
N THR A 42 -14.13 28.70 -13.63
CA THR A 42 -14.24 27.85 -12.43
C THR A 42 -14.55 26.39 -12.80
N VAL A 43 -15.47 26.16 -13.74
CA VAL A 43 -15.80 24.78 -14.18
C VAL A 43 -14.60 24.12 -14.86
N LEU A 44 -13.86 24.84 -15.70
CA LEU A 44 -12.64 24.30 -16.32
C LEU A 44 -11.56 24.00 -15.28
N LEU A 45 -11.42 24.84 -14.25
CA LEU A 45 -10.49 24.60 -13.15
C LEU A 45 -10.85 23.34 -12.35
N ILE A 46 -12.13 23.12 -12.08
CA ILE A 46 -12.62 21.91 -11.40
C ILE A 46 -12.33 20.66 -12.25
N LEU A 47 -12.64 20.71 -13.54
CA LEU A 47 -12.34 19.61 -14.47
C LEU A 47 -10.84 19.30 -14.52
N PHE A 48 -10.01 20.34 -14.59
CA PHE A 48 -8.55 20.19 -14.59
C PHE A 48 -8.05 19.62 -13.26
N ALA A 49 -8.61 20.06 -12.13
CA ALA A 49 -8.27 19.52 -10.81
C ALA A 49 -8.65 18.04 -10.68
N CYS A 50 -9.83 17.63 -11.16
CA CYS A 50 -10.23 16.22 -11.19
C CYS A 50 -9.32 15.37 -12.07
N PHE A 51 -8.94 15.88 -13.24
CA PHE A 51 -8.02 15.20 -14.15
C PHE A 51 -6.62 15.05 -13.55
N ALA A 52 -6.08 16.13 -12.97
CA ALA A 52 -4.80 16.11 -12.27
C ALA A 52 -4.82 15.12 -11.09
N LEU A 53 -5.91 15.08 -10.32
CA LEU A 53 -6.09 14.12 -9.23
C LEU A 53 -6.06 12.67 -9.76
N GLY A 54 -6.73 12.41 -10.89
CA GLY A 54 -6.68 11.11 -11.57
C GLY A 54 -5.26 10.71 -11.97
N ILE A 55 -4.49 11.63 -12.54
CA ILE A 55 -3.08 11.40 -12.89
C ILE A 55 -2.25 11.09 -11.64
N VAL A 56 -2.46 11.82 -10.54
CA VAL A 56 -1.75 11.58 -9.27
C VAL A 56 -2.06 10.19 -8.71
N VAL A 57 -3.33 9.76 -8.75
CA VAL A 57 -3.72 8.40 -8.33
C VAL A 57 -3.06 7.34 -9.20
N ILE A 58 -3.02 7.53 -10.52
CA ILE A 58 -2.35 6.62 -11.46
C ILE A 58 -0.83 6.59 -11.22
N ALA A 59 -0.21 7.74 -10.94
CA ALA A 59 1.21 7.84 -10.62
C ALA A 59 1.55 7.10 -9.31
N GLN A 60 0.72 7.22 -8.29
CA GLN A 60 0.83 6.43 -7.05
C GLN A 60 0.70 4.93 -7.34
N TYR A 61 -0.18 4.55 -8.27
CA TYR A 61 -0.33 3.16 -8.72
C TYR A 61 0.93 2.62 -9.41
N SER A 62 1.64 3.47 -10.18
CA SER A 62 2.92 3.11 -10.81
C SER A 62 4.01 2.80 -9.77
N SER A 63 4.04 3.53 -8.64
CA SER A 63 4.91 3.20 -7.51
C SER A 63 4.50 1.93 -6.78
N MET A 64 3.24 1.49 -6.89
CA MET A 64 2.75 0.26 -6.29
C MET A 64 3.19 -0.99 -7.08
N ILE A 65 3.43 -0.84 -8.38
CA ILE A 65 3.87 -1.95 -9.25
C ILE A 65 5.29 -2.39 -8.89
N THR A 66 6.21 -1.47 -8.59
CA THR A 66 7.58 -1.84 -8.17
C THR A 66 7.61 -2.49 -6.79
N LEU A 67 6.64 -2.17 -5.91
CA LEU A 67 6.53 -2.77 -4.58
C LEU A 67 6.00 -4.21 -4.63
N GLN A 68 5.04 -4.48 -5.53
CA GLN A 68 4.52 -5.84 -5.76
C GLN A 68 5.57 -6.79 -6.35
N TYR A 69 6.43 -6.30 -7.25
CA TYR A 69 7.53 -7.10 -7.78
C TYR A 69 8.54 -7.51 -6.70
N ARG A 70 8.86 -6.61 -5.78
CA ARG A 70 9.75 -6.92 -4.65
C ARG A 70 9.14 -7.89 -3.66
N LEU A 71 7.83 -7.86 -3.50
CA LEU A 71 7.10 -8.80 -2.66
C LEU A 71 7.13 -10.21 -3.28
N SER A 72 6.81 -10.32 -4.57
CA SER A 72 6.83 -11.59 -5.29
C SER A 72 8.24 -12.21 -5.38
N GLU A 73 9.28 -11.39 -5.57
CA GLU A 73 10.66 -11.87 -5.59
C GLU A 73 11.12 -12.35 -4.20
N ALA A 74 10.67 -11.70 -3.13
CA ALA A 74 10.97 -12.12 -1.76
C ALA A 74 10.23 -13.41 -1.37
N GLU A 75 8.97 -13.57 -1.80
CA GLU A 75 8.20 -14.80 -1.60
C GLU A 75 8.83 -16.00 -2.32
N ASN A 76 9.26 -15.81 -3.58
CA ASN A 76 9.93 -16.88 -4.33
C ASN A 76 11.24 -17.32 -3.66
N ARG A 77 12.03 -16.39 -3.13
CA ARG A 77 13.28 -16.73 -2.42
C ARG A 77 13.02 -17.49 -1.11
N ILE A 78 11.90 -17.21 -0.42
CA ILE A 78 11.51 -17.97 0.78
C ILE A 78 11.15 -19.41 0.40
N VAL A 79 10.44 -19.60 -0.71
CA VAL A 79 10.06 -20.93 -1.20
C VAL A 79 11.30 -21.74 -1.60
N GLU A 80 12.18 -21.15 -2.40
CA GLU A 80 13.44 -21.79 -2.84
C GLU A 80 14.32 -22.19 -1.64
N LEU A 81 14.50 -21.28 -0.68
CA LEU A 81 15.31 -21.56 0.51
C LEU A 81 14.67 -22.61 1.44
N ALA A 82 13.34 -22.69 1.48
CA ALA A 82 12.63 -23.72 2.25
C ALA A 82 12.76 -25.12 1.62
N GLU A 83 12.79 -25.20 0.28
CA GLU A 83 13.05 -26.43 -0.45
C GLU A 83 14.49 -26.92 -0.23
N GLU A 84 15.47 -26.02 -0.34
CA GLU A 84 16.87 -26.32 -0.04
C GLU A 84 17.04 -26.81 1.41
N TYR A 85 16.43 -26.13 2.38
CA TYR A 85 16.50 -26.52 3.78
C TYR A 85 15.95 -27.94 4.01
N ARG A 86 14.82 -28.28 3.39
CA ARG A 86 14.23 -29.63 3.49
C ARG A 86 15.12 -30.69 2.88
N ALA A 87 15.77 -30.41 1.76
CA ALA A 87 16.70 -31.36 1.14
C ALA A 87 17.91 -31.61 2.05
N LEU A 88 18.51 -30.55 2.60
CA LEU A 88 19.64 -30.67 3.54
C LEU A 88 19.24 -31.40 4.84
N GLU A 89 18.03 -31.16 5.36
CA GLU A 89 17.53 -31.85 6.55
C GLU A 89 17.35 -33.36 6.29
N GLN A 90 16.86 -33.73 5.11
CA GLN A 90 16.75 -35.14 4.70
C GLN A 90 18.12 -35.81 4.58
N GLU A 91 19.10 -35.15 3.97
CA GLU A 91 20.46 -35.67 3.87
C GLU A 91 21.10 -35.85 5.25
N ALA A 92 20.97 -34.85 6.13
CA ALA A 92 21.45 -34.91 7.50
C ALA A 92 20.80 -36.06 8.28
N ALA A 93 19.49 -36.26 8.12
CA ALA A 93 18.76 -37.37 8.75
C ALA A 93 19.22 -38.74 8.23
N GLN A 94 19.48 -38.88 6.92
CA GLN A 94 20.00 -40.11 6.34
C GLN A 94 21.40 -40.45 6.87
N LEU A 95 22.30 -39.47 6.90
CA LEU A 95 23.66 -39.64 7.43
C LEU A 95 23.64 -39.94 8.94
N SER A 96 22.77 -39.28 9.69
CA SER A 96 22.58 -39.55 11.12
C SER A 96 22.00 -40.95 11.35
N ALA A 97 21.08 -41.41 10.49
CA ALA A 97 20.55 -42.76 10.58
C ALA A 97 21.64 -43.81 10.34
N LEU A 98 22.51 -43.62 9.34
CA LEU A 98 23.61 -44.56 9.04
C LEU A 98 24.61 -44.63 10.20
N SER A 99 25.05 -43.48 10.71
CA SER A 99 25.97 -43.44 11.86
C SER A 99 25.36 -44.04 13.12
N ARG A 100 24.04 -43.84 13.34
CA ARG A 100 23.31 -44.51 14.43
C ARG A 100 23.27 -46.03 14.26
N ILE A 101 23.03 -46.52 13.03
CA ILE A 101 23.01 -47.96 12.73
C ILE A 101 24.39 -48.56 12.98
N GLU A 102 25.46 -47.91 12.51
CA GLU A 102 26.83 -48.38 12.73
C GLU A 102 27.17 -48.43 14.22
N LEU A 103 26.78 -47.41 14.99
CA LEU A 103 26.99 -47.38 16.42
C LEU A 103 26.34 -48.60 17.09
N VAL A 104 25.05 -48.82 16.84
CA VAL A 104 24.32 -49.98 17.40
C VAL A 104 24.93 -51.30 16.93
N ALA A 105 25.33 -51.40 15.67
CA ALA A 105 25.99 -52.59 15.12
C ALA A 105 27.30 -52.90 15.86
N ARG A 106 28.16 -51.91 16.10
CA ARG A 106 29.45 -52.12 16.77
C ARG A 106 29.30 -52.29 18.28
N THR A 107 28.44 -51.52 18.95
CA THR A 107 28.38 -51.47 20.42
C THR A 107 27.43 -52.50 21.01
N GLU A 108 26.22 -52.63 20.47
CA GLU A 108 25.19 -53.50 21.02
C GLU A 108 25.23 -54.89 20.39
N LEU A 109 25.48 -54.97 19.09
CA LEU A 109 25.52 -56.24 18.35
C LEU A 109 26.94 -56.82 18.22
N GLY A 110 27.97 -56.06 18.59
CA GLY A 110 29.36 -56.51 18.52
C GLY A 110 29.84 -56.83 17.11
N MET A 111 29.20 -56.26 16.08
CA MET A 111 29.58 -56.45 14.69
C MET A 111 30.91 -55.75 14.40
N CYS A 112 31.81 -56.48 13.74
CA CYS A 112 33.09 -55.97 13.25
C CYS A 112 33.08 -55.95 11.72
N GLU A 113 33.87 -55.06 11.12
CA GLU A 113 34.07 -55.08 9.67
C GLU A 113 34.75 -56.39 9.25
N PRO A 114 34.25 -57.06 8.19
CA PRO A 114 34.86 -58.28 7.66
C PRO A 114 36.22 -57.97 7.02
N GLU A 115 37.15 -58.91 7.10
CA GLU A 115 38.47 -58.77 6.46
C GLU A 115 38.38 -58.85 4.92
N SER A 116 39.34 -58.22 4.25
CA SER A 116 39.47 -58.18 2.80
C SER A 116 39.58 -59.60 2.21
N GLY A 117 38.45 -60.14 1.73
CA GLY A 117 38.35 -61.49 1.17
C GLY A 117 37.21 -62.34 1.73
N GLN A 118 36.57 -61.91 2.83
CA GLN A 118 35.47 -62.63 3.48
C GLN A 118 34.09 -62.32 2.86
N LEU A 119 34.03 -61.42 1.87
CA LEU A 119 32.82 -61.03 1.16
C LEU A 119 32.67 -61.86 -0.13
N GLN A 120 31.69 -62.75 -0.16
CA GLN A 120 31.31 -63.49 -1.37
C GLN A 120 30.02 -62.90 -1.94
N VAL A 121 30.13 -62.22 -3.09
CA VAL A 121 28.98 -61.64 -3.78
C VAL A 121 28.28 -62.73 -4.58
N LEU A 122 27.08 -63.12 -4.14
CA LEU A 122 26.24 -64.07 -4.86
C LEU A 122 25.24 -63.30 -5.72
N THR A 123 25.41 -63.35 -7.04
CA THR A 123 24.42 -62.82 -7.98
C THR A 123 23.28 -63.82 -8.12
N ALA A 124 22.12 -63.52 -7.54
CA ALA A 124 20.91 -64.32 -7.71
C ALA A 124 20.38 -64.16 -9.14
N GLY A 125 20.95 -64.91 -10.09
CA GLY A 125 20.52 -64.84 -11.48
C GLY A 125 21.47 -65.42 -12.54
N GLN A 126 22.50 -66.20 -12.19
CA GLN A 126 23.25 -66.94 -13.22
C GLN A 126 23.87 -68.21 -12.63
N ASP A 127 23.07 -69.27 -12.64
CA ASP A 127 23.54 -70.64 -12.59
C ASP A 127 24.11 -70.97 -13.98
N GLU A 128 25.37 -70.58 -14.23
CA GLU A 128 26.26 -71.32 -15.13
C GLU A 128 27.65 -71.29 -14.53
N GLY A 129 28.05 -72.45 -14.03
CA GLY A 129 29.25 -72.64 -13.23
C GLY A 129 30.51 -72.19 -13.92
N ILE A 130 31.37 -71.50 -13.17
CA ILE A 130 32.80 -71.46 -13.46
C ILE A 130 33.55 -71.72 -12.15
N HIS A 131 34.07 -72.94 -12.05
CA HIS A 131 35.21 -73.28 -11.21
C HIS A 131 36.42 -72.43 -11.63
N VAL A 132 36.96 -71.64 -10.70
CA VAL A 132 38.38 -71.30 -10.59
C VAL A 132 38.60 -71.14 -9.08
N GLY A 133 39.33 -72.00 -8.37
CA GLY A 133 40.69 -72.43 -8.64
C GLY A 133 41.57 -71.74 -7.60
N GLU A 134 42.08 -72.55 -6.67
CA GLU A 134 43.01 -72.31 -5.53
C GLU A 134 43.62 -70.92 -5.33
#